data_AF-A0A2G2FXP1-F1
#
_entry.id   AF-A0A2G2FXP1-F1
#
_cell.length_a   1.000
_cell.length_b   1.000
_cell.length_c   1.000
_cell.angle_alpha   90.00
_cell.angle_beta   90.00
_cell.angle_gamma   90.00
#
_symmetry.space_group_name_H-M   'P 1'
#
loop_
_entity.id
_entity.type
_entity.pdbx_description
1 polymer ?
#
loop_
_entity_poly.entity_id
_entity_poly.type
_entity_poly.pdbx_seq_one_letter_code
_entity_poly.pdbx_strand_id
1 'polypeptide(L)' 'MSKINWDEYKKYKHESPNLKKLDNFEVLLEFLRSFYNKTSAFEVFDTLNEDELGKMMLDKRDITQPEQLEDLLYKRLAK' A
#
# COMPACT_ATOMS: atom_id res chain seq x y z
N MET A 1 -5.18 -3.59 -16.43
CA MET A 1 -3.96 -2.94 -15.89
C MET A 1 -4.41 -1.82 -14.99
N SER A 2 -4.35 -2.04 -13.68
CA SER A 2 -4.88 -1.11 -12.68
C SER A 2 -3.77 -0.17 -12.24
N LYS A 3 -3.65 0.98 -12.90
CA LYS A 3 -2.71 2.02 -12.46
C LYS A 3 -3.20 2.66 -11.17
N ILE A 4 -2.28 2.88 -10.23
CA ILE A 4 -2.57 3.58 -8.99
C ILE A 4 -2.84 5.05 -9.32
N ASN A 5 -3.99 5.58 -8.91
CA ASN A 5 -4.26 7.00 -9.07
C ASN A 5 -3.53 7.81 -7.98
N TRP A 6 -2.30 8.24 -8.30
CA TRP A 6 -1.45 8.97 -7.37
C TRP A 6 -2.01 10.33 -6.93
N ASP A 7 -2.90 10.94 -7.70
CA ASP A 7 -3.54 12.21 -7.30
C ASP A 7 -4.66 11.98 -6.29
N GLU A 8 -5.41 10.88 -6.41
CA GLU A 8 -6.35 10.44 -5.37
C GLU A 8 -5.62 10.00 -4.11
N TYR A 9 -4.49 9.29 -4.23
CA TYR A 9 -3.65 8.96 -3.08
C TYR A 9 -3.21 10.22 -2.32
N LYS A 10 -2.76 11.27 -3.03
CA LYS A 10 -2.35 12.55 -2.39
C LYS A 10 -3.52 13.21 -1.65
N LYS A 11 -4.72 13.21 -2.26
CA LYS A 11 -5.93 13.74 -1.63
C LYS A 11 -6.30 12.93 -0.39
N TYR A 12 -6.37 11.60 -0.52
CA TYR A 12 -6.66 10.69 0.58
C TYR A 12 -5.71 10.88 1.76
N LYS A 13 -4.40 10.99 1.48
CA LYS A 13 -3.37 11.26 2.48
C LYS A 13 -3.57 12.61 3.18
N HIS A 14 -3.96 13.65 2.45
CA HIS A 14 -4.19 14.99 3.02
C HIS A 14 -5.47 15.06 3.86
N GLU A 15 -6.53 14.40 3.40
CA GLU A 15 -7.87 14.45 3.97
C GLU A 15 -8.08 13.47 5.15
N SER A 16 -7.15 12.54 5.37
CA SER A 16 -7.25 11.53 6.43
C SER A 16 -6.36 11.86 7.63
N PRO A 17 -6.81 12.69 8.60
CA PRO A 17 -6.01 13.10 9.75
C PRO A 17 -5.61 11.94 10.67
N ASN A 18 -6.34 10.82 10.63
CA ASN A 18 -6.02 9.61 11.40
C ASN A 18 -4.77 8.87 10.87
N LEU A 19 -4.33 9.18 9.65
CA LEU A 19 -3.15 8.58 9.04
C LEU A 19 -1.84 9.30 9.39
N LYS A 20 -1.88 10.35 10.22
CA LYS A 20 -0.69 11.09 10.67
C LYS A 20 0.35 10.24 11.41
N LYS A 21 -0.05 9.07 11.93
CA LYS A 21 0.83 8.11 12.59
C LYS A 21 1.41 7.05 11.63
N LEU A 22 0.93 7.01 10.39
CA LEU A 22 1.35 6.05 9.38
C LEU A 22 2.42 6.66 8.48
N ASP A 23 3.37 5.84 8.03
CA ASP A 23 4.30 6.22 6.98
C ASP A 23 3.61 6.26 5.60
N ASN A 24 4.30 6.82 4.59
CA ASN A 24 3.72 6.97 3.25
C ASN A 24 3.26 5.66 2.59
N PHE A 25 3.96 4.56 2.83
CA PHE A 25 3.62 3.26 2.28
C PHE A 25 2.45 2.65 3.02
N GLU A 26 2.41 2.78 4.33
CA GLU A 26 1.30 2.33 5.14
C GLU A 26 0.01 3.08 4.78
N VAL A 27 0.10 4.39 4.50
CA VAL A 27 -0.99 5.18 3.90
C VAL A 27 -1.41 4.61 2.54
N LEU A 28 -0.45 4.16 1.73
CA LEU A 28 -0.73 3.60 0.40
C LEU A 28 -1.44 2.24 0.51
N LEU A 29 -1.03 1.39 1.46
CA LEU A 29 -1.69 0.12 1.72
C LEU A 29 -3.14 0.34 2.18
N GLU A 30 -3.38 1.30 3.09
CA GLU A 30 -4.73 1.67 3.53
C GLU A 30 -5.57 2.28 2.41
N PHE A 31 -4.94 3.05 1.51
CA PHE A 31 -5.59 3.56 0.30
C PHE A 31 -6.00 2.42 -0.63
N LEU A 32 -5.10 1.49 -0.94
CA LEU A 32 -5.40 0.34 -1.81
C LEU A 32 -6.50 -0.56 -1.21
N ARG A 33 -6.47 -0.73 0.12
CA ARG A 33 -7.52 -1.46 0.84
C ARG A 33 -8.86 -0.74 0.80
N SER A 34 -8.89 0.57 1.04
CA SER A 34 -10.14 1.33 1.19
C SER A 34 -10.78 1.71 -0.16
N PHE A 35 -9.96 2.14 -1.13
CA PHE A 35 -10.45 2.65 -2.43
C PHE A 35 -10.57 1.55 -3.48
N TYR A 36 -9.65 0.59 -3.49
CA TYR A 36 -9.65 -0.48 -4.48
C TYR A 36 -10.17 -1.81 -3.92
N ASN A 37 -10.60 -1.86 -2.66
CA ASN A 37 -11.05 -3.05 -1.95
C ASN A 37 -10.06 -4.23 -2.04
N LYS A 38 -8.75 -3.92 -2.19
CA LYS A 38 -7.69 -4.92 -2.28
C LYS A 38 -7.34 -5.39 -0.88
N THR A 39 -7.76 -6.60 -0.55
CA THR A 39 -7.60 -7.17 0.80
C THR A 39 -6.57 -8.29 0.84
N SER A 40 -6.24 -8.89 -0.31
CA SER A 40 -5.18 -9.89 -0.42
C SER A 40 -3.82 -9.21 -0.59
N ALA A 41 -2.82 -9.66 0.18
CA ALA A 41 -1.44 -9.22 0.04
C ALA A 41 -0.89 -9.46 -1.37
N PHE A 42 -1.31 -10.56 -2.02
CA PHE A 42 -0.95 -10.88 -3.41
C PHE A 42 -1.49 -9.83 -4.38
N GLU A 43 -2.78 -9.47 -4.27
CA GLU A 43 -3.37 -8.47 -5.15
C GLU A 43 -2.75 -7.08 -4.95
N VAL A 44 -2.41 -6.73 -3.71
CA VAL A 44 -1.74 -5.47 -3.39
C VAL A 44 -0.32 -5.48 -3.93
N PHE A 45 0.43 -6.57 -3.74
CA PHE A 45 1.78 -6.73 -4.26
C PHE A 45 1.82 -6.62 -5.78
N ASP A 46 0.95 -7.35 -6.49
CA ASP A 46 0.88 -7.29 -7.96
C ASP A 46 0.58 -5.86 -8.44
N THR A 47 -0.37 -5.19 -7.79
CA THR A 47 -0.73 -3.80 -8.13
C THR A 47 0.44 -2.84 -7.93
N LEU A 48 1.19 -3.02 -6.84
CA LEU A 48 2.36 -2.20 -6.55
C LEU A 48 3.52 -2.52 -7.50
N ASN A 49 3.76 -3.80 -7.81
CA ASN A 49 4.85 -4.23 -8.68
C ASN A 49 4.62 -3.86 -10.15
N GLU A 50 3.36 -3.73 -10.58
CA GLU A 50 2.98 -3.24 -11.90
C GLU A 50 3.05 -1.70 -12.05
N ASP A 51 3.13 -0.95 -10.94
CA ASP A 51 3.26 0.50 -10.92
C ASP A 51 4.69 0.94 -10.61
N GLU A 52 5.25 1.88 -11.38
CA GLU A 52 6.65 2.31 -11.19
C GLU A 52 6.93 2.86 -9.79
N LEU A 53 6.04 3.72 -9.28
CA LEU A 53 6.17 4.29 -7.95
C LEU A 53 5.81 3.27 -6.86
N GLY A 54 4.83 2.41 -7.13
CA GLY A 54 4.46 1.30 -6.26
C GLY A 54 5.64 0.36 -6.02
N LYS A 55 6.33 -0.02 -7.11
CA LYS A 55 7.48 -0.91 -7.09
C LYS A 55 8.66 -0.28 -6.35
N MET A 56 8.94 1.00 -6.60
CA MET A 56 9.96 1.73 -5.84
C MET A 56 9.69 1.74 -4.32
N MET A 57 8.42 1.74 -3.90
CA MET A 57 8.07 1.70 -2.47
C MET A 57 8.25 0.30 -1.85
N LEU A 58 8.02 -0.76 -2.64
CA LEU A 58 8.31 -2.15 -2.28
C LEU A 58 9.83 -2.36 -2.15
N ASP A 59 10.59 -1.92 -3.15
CA ASP A 59 12.05 -2.06 -3.21
C ASP A 59 12.72 -1.36 -2.01
N LYS A 60 12.24 -0.17 -1.63
CA LYS A 60 12.73 0.56 -0.44
C LYS A 60 12.54 -0.17 0.89
N ARG A 61 11.72 -1.21 0.92
CA ARG A 61 11.42 -2.04 2.10
C ARG A 61 11.92 -3.48 1.96
N ASP A 62 12.69 -3.77 0.91
CA ASP A 62 13.15 -5.11 0.57
C ASP A 62 11.99 -6.13 0.44
N ILE A 63 10.82 -5.66 0.00
CA ILE A 63 9.64 -6.49 -0.27
C ILE A 63 9.70 -6.92 -1.73
N THR A 64 10.13 -8.15 -1.95
CA THR A 64 10.29 -8.76 -3.28
C THR A 64 9.23 -9.81 -3.59
N GLN A 65 8.48 -10.25 -2.56
CA GLN A 65 7.49 -11.31 -2.65
C GLN A 65 6.21 -10.92 -1.88
N PRO A 66 5.02 -11.37 -2.33
CA PRO A 66 3.75 -11.12 -1.66
C PRO A 66 3.72 -11.53 -0.18
N GLU A 67 4.37 -12.62 0.18
CA GLU A 67 4.41 -13.19 1.53
C GLU A 67 5.09 -12.23 2.53
N GLN A 68 6.09 -11.48 2.07
CA GLN A 68 6.75 -10.46 2.89
C GLN A 68 5.81 -9.27 3.18
N LEU A 69 4.95 -8.94 2.21
CA LEU A 69 3.91 -7.92 2.39
C LEU A 69 2.80 -8.43 3.32
N GLU A 70 2.42 -9.70 3.19
CA GLU A 70 1.46 -10.37 4.07
C GLU A 70 1.95 -10.36 5.52
N ASP A 71 3.19 -10.74 5.78
CA ASP A 71 3.83 -10.67 7.10
C ASP A 71 3.80 -9.25 7.69
N LEU A 72 4.03 -8.23 6.87
CA LEU A 72 4.00 -6.83 7.27
C LEU A 72 2.57 -6.39 7.67
N LEU A 73 1.58 -6.78 6.87
CA LEU A 73 0.17 -6.51 7.14
C LEU A 73 -0.31 -7.21 8.42
N TYR A 74 0.04 -8.48 8.60
CA TYR A 74 -0.30 -9.25 9.82
C TYR A 74 0.36 -8.69 11.08
N LYS A 75 1.65 -8.34 11.03
CA LYS A 75 2.36 -7.73 12.19
C LYS A 75 1.72 -6.42 12.64
N ARG A 76 1.04 -5.70 11.74
CA ARG A 76 0.28 -4.49 12.06
C ARG A 76 -1.11 -4.76 12.62
N LEU A 77 -1.84 -5.74 12.09
CA LEU A 77 -3.19 -6.10 12.55
C LEU A 77 -3.18 -6.79 13.92
N ALA A 78 -2.03 -7.33 14.35
CA ALA A 78 -1.84 -7.96 15.65
C ALA A 78 -1.50 -6.96 16.79
N LYS A 79 -1.41 -5.66 16.52
CA LYS A 79 -1.18 -4.58 17.50
C LYS A 79 -2.43 -3.74 17.70
#